data_AF-A0A5E4R398-F1
#
_entry.id   AF-A0A5E4R398-F1
#
_cell.length_a   1.000
_cell.length_b   1.000
_cell.length_c   1.000
_cell.angle_alpha   90.00
_cell.angle_beta   90.00
_cell.angle_gamma   90.00
#
_symmetry.space_group_name_H-M   'P 1'
#
loop_
_entity.id
_entity.type
_entity.pdbx_description
1 polymer ?
#
loop_
_entity_poly.entity_id
_entity_poly.type
_entity_poly.pdbx_seq_one_letter_code
_entity_poly.pdbx_strand_id
1 'polypeptide(L)'
;MHEVEAVMDRRDINGSHFRVMTFFGHHALHHLFPTLDHAVLEHLYRLFLEHCEKYRANFRTTSQFDMIIGQIQMTLKTRPTLVLKEVRIPYESYG
;
A
#
# COMPACT_ATOMS: atom_id res chain seq x y z
N MET A 1 10.50 2.15 -8.25
CA MET A 1 9.79 3.27 -7.57
C MET A 1 9.77 2.95 -6.08
N HIS A 2 10.86 3.27 -5.37
CA HIS A 2 11.17 2.64 -4.08
C HIS A 2 10.16 2.93 -2.96
N GLU A 3 9.64 4.16 -2.89
CA GLU A 3 8.61 4.54 -1.90
C GLU A 3 7.35 3.68 -2.01
N VAL A 4 6.89 3.43 -3.24
CA VAL A 4 5.69 2.61 -3.51
C VAL A 4 5.92 1.14 -3.12
N GLU A 5 7.14 0.65 -3.27
CA GLU A 5 7.50 -0.73 -2.92
C GLU A 5 7.69 -0.91 -1.41
N ALA A 6 8.08 0.15 -0.69
CA ALA A 6 8.28 0.15 0.75
C ALA A 6 6.96 0.12 1.54
N VAL A 7 5.87 0.55 0.92
CA VAL A 7 4.55 0.66 1.55
C VAL A 7 3.55 -0.36 1.00
N MET A 8 2.46 -0.57 1.74
CA MET A 8 1.31 -1.35 1.30
C MET A 8 0.05 -0.54 1.60
N ASP A 9 -0.88 -0.53 0.65
CA ASP A 9 -2.13 0.20 0.76
C ASP A 9 -3.25 -0.69 1.32
N ARG A 10 -4.34 -0.10 1.78
CA ARG A 10 -5.42 -0.83 2.50
C ARG A 10 -6.74 -0.74 1.77
N ARG A 11 -7.14 -1.85 1.13
CA ARG A 11 -8.34 -1.91 0.27
C ARG A 11 -9.66 -1.68 1.02
N ASP A 12 -9.72 -2.12 2.27
CA ASP A 12 -10.88 -2.00 3.16
C ASP A 12 -11.02 -0.61 3.82
N ILE A 13 -9.97 0.20 3.76
CA ILE A 13 -9.97 1.61 4.17
C ILE A 13 -10.31 2.52 2.98
N ASN A 14 -9.67 2.30 1.83
CA ASN A 14 -9.74 3.21 0.69
C ASN A 14 -11.10 3.26 -0.03
N GLY A 15 -12.02 2.34 0.26
CA GLY A 15 -13.38 2.34 -0.30
C GLY A 15 -14.34 3.32 0.38
N SER A 16 -13.93 4.04 1.42
CA SER A 16 -14.78 5.00 2.13
C SER A 16 -14.01 6.24 2.52
N HIS A 17 -14.47 7.40 2.06
CA HIS A 17 -13.86 8.69 2.37
C HIS A 17 -13.73 8.94 3.88
N PHE A 18 -14.76 8.59 4.67
CA PHE A 18 -14.71 8.71 6.13
C PHE A 18 -13.59 7.85 6.74
N ARG A 19 -13.42 6.61 6.26
CA ARG A 19 -12.35 5.72 6.74
C ARG A 19 -10.98 6.21 6.30
N VAL A 20 -10.86 6.72 5.08
CA VAL A 20 -9.62 7.35 4.59
C VAL A 20 -9.21 8.49 5.52
N MET A 21 -10.12 9.37 5.93
CA MET A 21 -9.80 10.50 6.81
C MET A 21 -9.46 10.07 8.25
N THR A 22 -10.10 9.01 8.76
CA THR A 22 -9.92 8.57 10.17
C THR A 22 -8.81 7.53 10.36
N PHE A 23 -8.49 6.75 9.32
CA PHE A 23 -7.45 5.72 9.32
C PHE A 23 -6.29 6.02 8.36
N PHE A 24 -6.17 7.29 7.93
CA PHE A 24 -5.13 7.79 7.02
C PHE A 24 -4.97 6.88 5.80
N GLY A 25 -6.02 6.76 4.97
CA GLY A 25 -6.03 5.89 3.78
C GLY A 25 -5.11 6.38 2.66
N HIS A 26 -5.20 5.77 1.48
CA HIS A 26 -4.41 6.15 0.30
C HIS A 26 -2.90 6.23 0.58
N HIS A 27 -2.37 5.27 1.35
CA HIS A 27 -1.05 5.37 1.98
C HIS A 27 0.07 5.60 0.97
N ALA A 28 0.05 4.88 -0.15
CA ALA A 28 1.08 5.05 -1.18
C ALA A 28 1.09 6.47 -1.76
N LEU A 29 -0.08 7.04 -2.00
CA LEU A 29 -0.21 8.40 -2.51
C LEU A 29 0.15 9.44 -1.44
N HIS A 30 -0.19 9.21 -0.17
CA HIS A 30 0.20 10.09 0.91
C HIS A 30 1.73 10.15 1.06
N HIS A 31 2.42 9.01 0.98
CA HIS A 31 3.89 8.99 1.03
C HIS A 31 4.55 9.68 -0.19
N LEU A 32 3.91 9.65 -1.36
CA LEU A 32 4.40 10.38 -2.54
C LEU A 32 4.09 11.88 -2.50
N PHE A 33 2.96 12.26 -1.90
CA PHE A 33 2.44 13.62 -1.85
C PHE A 33 2.00 13.99 -0.42
N PRO A 34 2.94 14.07 0.55
CA PRO A 34 2.61 14.21 1.98
C PRO A 34 1.95 15.55 2.33
N THR A 35 2.04 16.54 1.45
CA THR A 35 1.43 17.86 1.62
C THR A 35 -0.01 17.94 1.11
N LEU A 36 -0.48 16.93 0.38
CA LEU A 36 -1.86 16.87 -0.10
C LEU A 36 -2.76 16.24 0.96
N ASP A 37 -3.96 16.80 1.12
CA ASP A 37 -4.96 16.27 2.03
C ASP A 37 -5.46 14.90 1.54
N HIS A 38 -5.74 14.00 2.49
CA HIS A 38 -6.23 12.66 2.18
C HIS A 38 -7.55 12.68 1.37
N ALA A 39 -8.36 13.73 1.53
CA ALA A 39 -9.61 13.92 0.81
C ALA A 39 -9.44 14.09 -0.70
N VAL A 40 -8.26 14.51 -1.18
CA VAL A 40 -8.02 14.77 -2.62
C VAL A 40 -7.15 13.72 -3.30
N LEU A 41 -6.52 12.83 -2.52
CA LEU A 41 -5.59 11.82 -3.06
C LEU A 41 -6.29 10.84 -4.01
N GLU A 42 -7.59 10.56 -3.82
CA GLU A 42 -8.33 9.61 -4.66
C GLU A 42 -8.30 9.99 -6.15
N HIS A 43 -8.25 11.29 -6.46
CA HIS A 43 -8.23 11.80 -7.83
C HIS A 43 -6.92 11.51 -8.57
N LEU A 44 -5.85 11.14 -7.86
CA LEU A 44 -4.54 10.84 -8.43
C LEU A 44 -4.38 9.38 -8.85
N TYR A 45 -5.27 8.47 -8.42
CA TYR A 45 -5.09 7.02 -8.66
C TYR A 45 -4.97 6.67 -10.13
N ARG A 46 -5.73 7.32 -11.02
CA ARG A 46 -5.65 7.03 -12.46
C ARG A 46 -4.23 7.21 -12.99
N LEU A 47 -3.66 8.41 -12.80
CA LEU A 47 -2.30 8.70 -13.26
C LEU A 47 -1.28 7.86 -12.51
N PHE A 48 -1.47 7.65 -11.20
CA PHE A 48 -0.60 6.83 -10.38
C PHE A 48 -0.48 5.40 -10.90
N LEU A 49 -1.61 4.73 -11.18
CA LEU A 49 -1.63 3.35 -11.67
C LEU A 49 -1.02 3.24 -13.07
N GLU A 50 -1.29 4.20 -13.97
CA GLU A 50 -0.63 4.30 -15.28
C GLU A 50 0.91 4.38 -15.13
N HIS A 51 1.41 5.13 -14.14
CA HIS A 51 2.85 5.23 -13.86
C HIS A 51 3.40 3.95 -13.21
N CYS A 52 2.65 3.32 -12.30
CA CYS A 52 3.03 2.04 -11.72
C CYS A 52 3.20 0.97 -12.81
N GLU A 53 2.30 0.90 -13.77
CA GLU A 53 2.41 -0.02 -14.91
C GLU A 53 3.62 0.32 -15.79
N LYS A 54 3.77 1.59 -16.19
CA LYS A 54 4.88 2.06 -17.04
C LYS A 54 6.25 1.72 -16.45
N TYR A 55 6.42 1.89 -15.15
CA TYR A 55 7.70 1.66 -14.47
C TYR A 55 7.77 0.30 -13.76
N ARG A 56 6.79 -0.58 -13.98
CA ARG A 56 6.69 -1.91 -13.35
C ARG A 56 6.85 -1.85 -11.82
N ALA A 57 6.29 -0.80 -11.21
CA ALA A 57 6.31 -0.63 -9.76
C ALA A 57 5.41 -1.68 -9.10
N ASN A 58 5.89 -2.29 -8.01
CA ASN A 58 5.11 -3.27 -7.26
C ASN A 58 4.18 -2.58 -6.26
N PHE A 59 3.03 -2.09 -6.75
CA PHE A 59 1.97 -1.55 -5.90
C PHE A 59 1.20 -2.71 -5.24
N ARG A 60 1.26 -2.78 -3.91
CA ARG A 60 0.67 -3.88 -3.11
C ARG A 60 -0.45 -3.37 -2.23
N THR A 61 -1.48 -4.20 -2.07
CA THR A 61 -2.59 -3.93 -1.15
C THR A 61 -2.75 -5.06 -0.14
N THR A 62 -3.31 -4.73 1.01
CA THR A 62 -3.63 -5.65 2.11
C THR A 62 -4.95 -5.23 2.76
N SER A 63 -5.46 -6.02 3.71
CA SER A 63 -6.50 -5.54 4.63
C SER A 63 -5.88 -4.84 5.85
N GLN A 64 -6.63 -3.96 6.51
CA GLN A 64 -6.24 -3.33 7.77
C GLN A 64 -5.97 -4.36 8.87
N PHE A 65 -6.75 -5.45 8.89
CA PHE A 65 -6.60 -6.51 9.88
C PHE A 65 -5.31 -7.32 9.66
N ASP A 66 -5.03 -7.72 8.42
CA ASP A 66 -3.78 -8.41 8.07
C ASP A 66 -2.56 -7.53 8.36
N MET A 67 -2.67 -6.21 8.14
CA MET A 67 -1.61 -5.26 8.46
C MET A 67 -1.32 -5.23 9.97
N ILE A 68 -2.35 -5.20 10.82
CA ILE A 68 -2.20 -5.23 12.28
C ILE A 68 -1.54 -6.54 12.73
N ILE A 69 -2.00 -7.68 12.21
CA ILE A 69 -1.39 -8.99 12.51
C ILE A 69 0.09 -8.98 12.10
N GLY A 70 0.40 -8.47 10.90
CA GLY A 70 1.76 -8.36 10.41
C GLY A 70 2.65 -7.50 11.32
N GLN A 71 2.15 -6.37 11.80
CA GLN A 71 2.87 -5.51 12.74
C GLN A 71 3.16 -6.21 14.08
N ILE A 72 2.18 -6.95 14.62
CA ILE A 72 2.37 -7.75 15.85
C ILE A 72 3.42 -8.84 15.60
N GLN A 73 3.31 -9.59 14.51
CA GLN A 73 4.28 -10.62 14.14
C GLN A 73 5.69 -10.06 13.99
N MET A 74 5.84 -8.89 13.36
CA MET A 74 7.14 -8.22 13.23
C MET A 74 7.71 -7.80 14.58
N THR A 75 6.88 -7.33 15.50
CA THR A 75 7.29 -6.99 16.89
C THR A 75 7.77 -8.22 17.66
N LEU A 76 7.14 -9.37 17.44
CA LEU A 76 7.50 -10.64 18.12
C LEU A 76 8.77 -11.29 17.55
N LYS A 77 9.26 -10.87 16.39
CA LYS A 77 10.47 -11.46 15.79
C LYS A 77 11.71 -11.12 16.61
N THR A 78 12.45 -12.15 17.00
CA THR A 78 13.77 -12.04 17.64
C THR A 78 14.93 -12.16 16.66
N ARG A 79 14.65 -12.47 15.39
CA ARG A 79 15.64 -12.60 14.31
C ARG A 79 15.12 -11.95 13.02
N PRO A 80 16.00 -11.34 12.21
CA PRO A 80 15.60 -10.72 10.95
C PRO A 80 15.14 -11.78 9.94
N THR A 81 14.18 -11.43 9.10
CA THR A 81 13.80 -12.25 7.94
C THR A 81 14.84 -12.06 6.84
N LEU A 82 15.58 -13.12 6.51
CA LEU A 82 16.50 -13.12 5.39
C LEU A 82 15.70 -13.23 4.10
N VAL A 83 15.88 -12.27 3.20
CA VAL A 83 15.26 -12.32 1.86
C VAL A 83 16.07 -13.31 1.02
N LEU A 84 15.63 -14.56 0.97
CA LEU A 84 16.08 -15.50 -0.06
C LEU A 84 15.37 -15.11 -1.36
N LYS A 85 16.13 -14.97 -2.45
CA LYS A 85 15.66 -14.40 -3.72
C LYS A 85 14.42 -15.12 -4.30
N GLU A 86 13.50 -14.26 -4.78
CA GLU A 86 12.42 -14.47 -5.77
C GLU A 86 11.27 -15.42 -5.42
N VAL A 87 10.23 -14.86 -4.76
CA VAL A 87 8.85 -15.29 -4.98
C VAL A 87 8.09 -14.13 -5.58
N ARG A 88 7.85 -14.19 -6.90
CA ARG A 88 6.95 -13.28 -7.62
C ARG A 88 5.53 -13.80 -7.42
N ILE A 89 4.80 -13.22 -6.47
CA ILE A 89 3.38 -13.54 -6.29
C ILE A 89 2.62 -12.91 -7.48
N PRO A 90 1.90 -13.71 -8.29
CA PRO A 90 1.17 -13.19 -9.43
C PRO A 90 0.04 -12.27 -8.97
N TYR A 91 -0.20 -11.22 -9.75
CA TYR A 91 -1.34 -10.32 -9.60
C TYR A 91 -2.61 -11.10 -9.93
N GLU A 92 -3.39 -11.49 -8.92
CA GLU A 92 -4.78 -11.92 -9.15
C GLU A 92 -5.58 -10.68 -9.57
N SER A 93 -6.04 -10.72 -10.82
CA SER A 93 -6.98 -9.77 -11.39
C SER A 93 -8.27 -9.78 -10.58
N TYR A 94 -8.64 -8.64 -10.00
CA TYR A 94 -9.99 -8.46 -9.48
C TYR A 94 -10.93 -8.02 -10.60
N GLY A 95 -11.90 -8.87 -10.90
CA GLY A 95 -13.26 -8.44 -11.22
C GLY A 95 -14.07 -8.22 -9.95
#